data_AF-A0A9E5MSN8-F1
#
_entry.id   AF-A0A9E5MSN8-F1
#
_cell.length_a   1.000
_cell.length_b   1.000
_cell.length_c   1.000
_cell.angle_alpha   90.00
_cell.angle_beta   90.00
_cell.angle_gamma   90.00
#
_symmetry.space_group_name_H-M   'P 1'
#
loop_
_entity.id
_entity.type
_entity.pdbx_description
1 polymer ?
#
loop_
_entity_poly.entity_id
_entity_poly.type
_entity_poly.pdbx_seq_one_letter_code
_entity_poly.pdbx_strand_id
1 'polypeptide(L)'
;DDAVALAALLVCILRMLYRLRCNNQRWRIYTPMLIRENRWRAMRYSFDEGLIDLAKGAVVPFDELLDELLSLVAEDAEALGCTEEVNSLHHILQRGTSAHRQLKKYELER
;
A
#
# COMPACT_ATOMS: atom_id res chain seq x y z
N ASP A 1 5.12 -8.58 -13.35
CA ASP A 1 5.70 -7.39 -12.68
C ASP A 1 4.87 -6.98 -11.47
N ASP A 2 3.61 -6.55 -11.61
CA ASP A 2 2.78 -6.14 -10.45
C ASP A 2 2.68 -7.17 -9.33
N ALA A 3 2.46 -8.44 -9.69
CA ALA A 3 2.38 -9.52 -8.71
C ALA A 3 3.69 -9.71 -7.94
N VAL A 4 4.84 -9.50 -8.60
CA VAL A 4 6.17 -9.58 -7.99
C VAL A 4 6.40 -8.38 -7.07
N ALA A 5 6.04 -7.18 -7.50
CA ALA A 5 6.10 -5.96 -6.69
C ALA A 5 5.27 -6.08 -5.40
N LEU A 6 4.03 -6.55 -5.52
CA LEU A 6 3.15 -6.79 -4.38
C LEU A 6 3.67 -7.90 -3.45
N ALA A 7 4.24 -8.96 -4.01
CA ALA A 7 4.86 -10.04 -3.22
C ALA A 7 6.10 -9.54 -2.47
N ALA A 8 6.95 -8.75 -3.13
CA ALA A 8 8.12 -8.12 -2.51
C ALA A 8 7.70 -7.25 -1.33
N LEU A 9 6.73 -6.35 -1.53
CA LEU A 9 6.18 -5.51 -0.46
C LEU A 9 5.64 -6.34 0.71
N LEU A 10 4.89 -7.41 0.44
CA LEU A 10 4.35 -8.27 1.49
C LEU A 10 5.47 -8.89 2.34
N VAL A 11 6.52 -9.43 1.70
CA VAL A 11 7.64 -10.05 2.42
C VAL A 11 8.43 -8.98 3.20
N CYS A 12 8.63 -7.78 2.62
CA CYS A 12 9.25 -6.66 3.33
C CYS A 12 8.44 -6.23 4.56
N ILE A 13 7.11 -6.13 4.46
CA ILE A 13 6.23 -5.85 5.60
C ILE A 13 6.38 -6.93 6.68
N LEU A 14 6.41 -8.21 6.30
CA LEU A 14 6.56 -9.31 7.26
C LEU A 14 7.92 -9.25 7.97
N ARG A 15 9.01 -8.99 7.25
CA ARG A 15 10.36 -8.82 7.83
C ARG A 15 10.41 -7.59 8.73
N MET A 16 9.82 -6.47 8.31
CA MET A 16 9.72 -5.24 9.10
C MET A 16 9.03 -5.51 10.44
N LEU A 17 7.85 -6.16 10.40
CA LEU A 17 7.09 -6.53 11.59
C LEU A 17 7.87 -7.48 12.51
N TYR A 18 8.62 -8.42 11.95
CA TYR A 18 9.49 -9.31 12.72
C TYR A 18 10.64 -8.54 13.39
N ARG A 19 11.35 -7.67 12.67
CA ARG A 19 12.41 -6.80 13.22
C ARG A 19 11.88 -5.95 14.37
N LEU A 20 10.75 -5.28 14.18
CA LEU A 20 10.14 -4.42 15.20
C LEU A 20 9.71 -5.22 16.44
N ARG A 21 9.19 -6.45 16.26
CA ARG A 21 8.89 -7.37 17.36
C ARG A 21 10.14 -7.74 18.15
N CYS A 22 11.25 -8.06 17.47
CA CYS A 22 12.53 -8.35 18.12
C CYS A 22 13.07 -7.15 18.91
N ASN A 23 12.75 -5.93 18.48
CA ASN A 23 13.07 -4.68 19.17
C ASN A 23 12.03 -4.26 20.23
N ASN A 24 11.14 -5.19 20.64
CA ASN A 24 10.09 -4.98 21.64
C ASN A 24 9.15 -3.79 21.32
N GLN A 25 8.96 -3.45 20.04
CA GLN A 25 8.00 -2.44 19.62
C GLN A 25 6.60 -3.03 19.45
N ARG A 26 5.59 -2.23 19.75
CA ARG A 26 4.17 -2.57 19.63
C ARG A 26 3.41 -1.48 18.90
N TRP A 27 2.27 -1.85 18.32
CA TRP A 27 1.42 -0.96 17.56
C TRP A 27 0.21 -0.51 18.37
N ARG A 28 -0.31 0.68 18.01
CA ARG A 28 -1.60 1.14 18.52
C ARG A 28 -2.70 0.21 18.02
N ILE A 29 -3.57 -0.20 18.94
CA ILE A 29 -4.73 -1.01 18.60
C ILE A 29 -5.86 -0.07 18.20
N TYR A 30 -6.33 -0.20 16.97
CA TYR A 30 -7.48 0.53 16.46
C TYR A 30 -8.71 -0.37 16.40
N THR A 31 -9.90 0.24 16.52
CA THR A 31 -11.17 -0.47 16.43
C THR A 31 -11.31 -1.15 15.05
N PRO A 32 -11.76 -2.43 14.98
CA PRO A 32 -11.92 -3.14 13.71
C PRO A 32 -12.81 -2.42 12.68
N MET A 33 -13.75 -1.60 13.14
CA MET A 33 -14.60 -0.77 12.30
C MET A 33 -13.78 0.17 11.39
N LEU A 34 -12.74 0.82 11.92
CA LEU A 34 -11.91 1.77 11.15
C LEU A 34 -11.09 1.04 10.07
N ILE A 35 -10.60 -0.16 10.38
CA ILE A 35 -9.90 -1.01 9.40
C ILE A 35 -10.85 -1.44 8.28
N ARG A 36 -12.09 -1.80 8.63
CA ARG A 36 -13.13 -2.17 7.65
C ARG A 36 -13.52 -0.99 6.76
N GLU A 37 -13.55 0.22 7.29
CA GLU A 37 -13.80 1.43 6.50
C GLU A 37 -12.73 1.64 5.43
N ASN A 38 -11.45 1.60 5.79
CA ASN A 38 -10.36 1.68 4.79
C ASN A 38 -10.43 0.56 3.76
N ARG A 39 -10.79 -0.66 4.16
CA ARG A 39 -11.01 -1.76 3.23
C ARG A 39 -12.15 -1.46 2.25
N TRP A 40 -13.27 -0.92 2.74
CA TRP A 40 -14.39 -0.52 1.89
C TRP A 40 -13.99 0.60 0.91
N ARG A 41 -13.30 1.63 1.39
CA ARG A 41 -12.78 2.71 0.53
C ARG A 41 -11.90 2.18 -0.58
N ALA A 42 -10.93 1.31 -0.26
CA ALA A 42 -10.05 0.70 -1.25
C ALA A 42 -10.83 -0.14 -2.29
N MET A 43 -11.87 -0.85 -1.87
CA MET A 43 -12.71 -1.63 -2.78
C MET A 43 -13.58 -0.73 -3.68
N ARG A 44 -14.07 0.40 -3.16
CA ARG A 44 -15.01 1.27 -3.87
C ARG A 44 -14.33 2.27 -4.80
N TYR A 45 -13.19 2.80 -4.38
CA TYR A 45 -12.50 3.92 -5.02
C TYR A 45 -11.05 3.61 -5.42
N SER A 46 -10.62 2.35 -5.28
CA SER A 46 -9.21 1.99 -5.47
C SER A 46 -8.30 2.89 -4.62
N PHE A 47 -7.49 3.74 -5.24
CA PHE A 47 -6.62 4.70 -4.56
C PHE A 47 -7.07 6.16 -4.77
N ASP A 48 -8.10 6.40 -5.59
CA ASP A 48 -8.45 7.73 -6.11
C ASP A 48 -8.96 8.68 -5.03
N GLU A 49 -9.67 8.15 -4.05
CA GLU A 49 -10.30 8.93 -2.98
C GLU A 49 -9.53 8.83 -1.64
N GLY A 50 -8.32 8.25 -1.65
CA GLY A 50 -7.48 8.13 -0.46
C GLY A 50 -8.03 7.22 0.65
N LEU A 51 -7.28 7.11 1.73
CA LEU A 51 -7.60 6.29 2.91
C LEU A 51 -7.55 7.13 4.19
N ILE A 52 -8.21 6.65 5.24
CA ILE A 52 -8.17 7.28 6.56
C ILE A 52 -6.82 6.98 7.20
N ASP A 53 -6.04 8.03 7.46
CA ASP A 53 -4.94 7.99 8.42
C ASP A 53 -5.54 7.95 9.82
N LEU A 54 -5.35 6.83 10.52
CA LEU A 54 -5.97 6.59 11.82
C LEU A 54 -5.33 7.40 12.96
N ALA A 55 -4.13 7.95 12.76
CA ALA A 55 -3.49 8.85 13.72
C ALA A 55 -3.94 10.30 13.52
N LYS A 56 -4.05 10.76 12.27
CA LYS A 56 -4.53 12.11 11.92
C LYS A 56 -6.06 12.23 12.00
N GLY A 57 -6.79 11.12 11.88
CA GLY A 57 -8.26 11.12 11.87
C GLY A 57 -8.86 11.76 10.61
N ALA A 58 -8.11 11.77 9.51
CA ALA A 58 -8.48 12.41 8.26
C ALA A 58 -8.22 11.48 7.07
N VAL A 59 -8.95 11.70 5.97
CA VAL A 59 -8.64 11.04 4.70
C VAL A 59 -7.43 11.73 4.10
N VAL A 60 -6.44 10.94 3.72
CA VAL A 60 -5.20 11.41 3.09
C VAL A 60 -5.00 10.71 1.74
N PRO A 61 -4.28 11.35 0.80
CA PRO A 61 -3.92 10.74 -0.49
C PRO A 61 -3.19 9.41 -0.31
N PHE A 62 -3.46 8.45 -1.21
CA PHE A 62 -2.89 7.11 -1.11
C PHE A 62 -1.39 7.06 -1.47
N ASP A 63 -0.95 7.93 -2.38
CA ASP A 63 0.46 8.09 -2.76
C ASP A 63 1.31 8.50 -1.55
N GLU A 64 0.86 9.46 -0.74
CA GLU A 64 1.52 9.82 0.52
C GLU A 64 1.66 8.61 1.46
N LEU A 65 0.59 7.82 1.63
CA LEU A 65 0.61 6.62 2.46
C LEU A 65 1.52 5.52 1.90
N LEU A 66 1.59 5.40 0.58
CA LEU A 66 2.49 4.46 -0.07
C LEU A 66 3.94 4.88 0.19
N ASP A 67 4.29 6.14 0.01
CA ASP A 67 5.64 6.66 0.25
C ASP A 67 6.09 6.47 1.71
N GLU A 68 5.19 6.72 2.66
CA GLU A 68 5.42 6.43 4.07
C GLU A 68 5.67 4.93 4.30
N LEU A 69 4.85 4.06 3.73
CA LEU A 69 5.01 2.61 3.85
C LEU A 69 6.31 2.11 3.21
N LEU A 70 6.67 2.62 2.04
CA LEU A 70 7.92 2.29 1.34
C LEU A 70 9.14 2.71 2.16
N SER A 71 9.07 3.90 2.78
CA SER A 71 10.11 4.37 3.70
C SER A 71 10.26 3.46 4.92
N LEU A 72 9.15 2.96 5.48
CA LEU A 72 9.17 2.05 6.64
C LEU A 72 9.80 0.69 6.33
N VAL A 73 9.66 0.20 5.09
CA VAL A 73 10.18 -1.10 4.67
C VAL A 73 11.50 -1.03 3.89
N ALA A 74 12.10 0.15 3.74
CA ALA A 74 13.30 0.35 2.92
C ALA A 74 14.47 -0.55 3.33
N GLU A 75 14.79 -0.61 4.62
CA GLU A 75 15.83 -1.50 5.17
C GLU A 75 15.51 -2.99 4.92
N ASP A 76 14.23 -3.35 4.88
CA ASP A 76 13.78 -4.71 4.60
C ASP A 76 13.93 -5.06 3.12
N ALA A 77 13.64 -4.12 2.23
CA ALA A 77 13.83 -4.28 0.79
C ALA A 77 15.31 -4.45 0.43
N GLU A 78 16.19 -3.65 1.04
CA GLU A 78 17.64 -3.80 0.89
C GLU A 78 18.12 -5.17 1.39
N ALA A 79 17.70 -5.57 2.58
CA ALA A 79 18.12 -6.84 3.17
C ALA A 79 17.62 -8.08 2.39
N LEU A 80 16.51 -7.96 1.67
CA LEU A 80 15.93 -9.01 0.84
C LEU A 80 16.37 -8.93 -0.63
N GLY A 81 17.08 -7.87 -1.01
CA GLY A 81 17.51 -7.62 -2.39
C GLY A 81 16.35 -7.38 -3.37
N CYS A 82 15.26 -6.77 -2.91
CA CYS A 82 14.04 -6.54 -3.70
C CYS A 82 13.64 -5.05 -3.81
N THR A 83 14.62 -4.15 -3.67
CA THR A 83 14.39 -2.69 -3.73
C THR A 83 13.77 -2.24 -5.04
N GLU A 84 14.16 -2.81 -6.18
CA GLU A 84 13.61 -2.48 -7.49
C GLU A 84 12.13 -2.89 -7.60
N GLU A 85 11.79 -4.09 -7.15
CA GLU A 85 10.43 -4.61 -7.14
C GLU A 85 9.51 -3.75 -6.28
N VAL A 86 9.99 -3.35 -5.10
CA VAL A 86 9.25 -2.47 -4.18
C VAL A 86 9.07 -1.08 -4.79
N ASN A 87 10.11 -0.48 -5.37
CA ASN A 87 10.03 0.83 -6.01
C ASN A 87 9.07 0.84 -7.21
N SER A 88 8.94 -0.29 -7.91
CA SER A 88 8.03 -0.43 -9.06
C SER A 88 6.54 -0.24 -8.73
N LEU A 89 6.16 -0.25 -7.44
CA LEU A 89 4.79 0.05 -7.00
C LEU A 89 4.31 1.44 -7.43
N HIS A 90 5.21 2.43 -7.54
CA HIS A 90 4.87 3.75 -8.08
C HIS A 90 4.35 3.67 -9.51
N HIS A 91 4.89 2.76 -10.32
CA HIS A 91 4.43 2.58 -11.70
C HIS A 91 2.99 2.06 -11.75
N ILE A 92 2.55 1.28 -10.75
CA ILE A 92 1.15 0.84 -10.66
C ILE A 92 0.23 2.04 -10.42
N LEU A 93 0.60 2.97 -9.55
CA LEU A 93 -0.17 4.20 -9.32
C LEU A 93 -0.18 5.09 -10.56
N GLN A 94 0.98 5.35 -11.15
CA GLN A 94 1.13 6.22 -12.33
C GLN A 94 0.29 5.75 -13.53
N ARG A 95 0.22 4.44 -13.77
CA ARG A 95 -0.53 3.88 -14.92
C ARG A 95 -1.96 3.43 -14.57
N GLY A 96 -2.32 3.46 -13.29
CA GLY A 96 -3.57 2.92 -12.76
C GLY A 96 -3.58 1.40 -12.59
N THR A 97 -4.50 0.94 -11.74
CA THR A 97 -4.76 -0.49 -11.50
C THR A 97 -5.39 -1.18 -12.71
N SER A 98 -5.56 -2.50 -12.64
CA SER A 98 -6.31 -3.26 -13.65
C SER A 98 -7.74 -2.72 -13.84
N ALA A 99 -8.42 -2.32 -12.77
CA ALA A 99 -9.77 -1.76 -12.82
C ALA A 99 -9.82 -0.44 -13.62
N HIS A 100 -8.87 0.47 -13.36
CA HIS A 100 -8.76 1.73 -14.13
C HIS A 100 -8.60 1.47 -15.62
N ARG A 101 -7.71 0.53 -15.98
CA ARG A 101 -7.45 0.21 -17.39
C ARG A 101 -8.66 -0.44 -18.07
N GLN A 102 -9.41 -1.27 -17.36
CA GLN A 102 -10.63 -1.88 -17.88
C GLN A 102 -11.74 -0.84 -18.10
N LEU A 103 -11.95 0.06 -17.14
CA LEU A 103 -12.92 1.16 -17.27
C LEU A 103 -12.55 2.09 -18.42
N LYS A 104 -11.29 2.52 -18.50
CA LYS A 104 -10.79 3.36 -19.60
C LYS A 104 -11.02 2.71 -20.96
N LYS A 105 -10.79 1.40 -21.09
CA LYS A 105 -11.06 0.68 -22.34
C LYS A 105 -12.55 0.66 -22.67
N TYR A 106 -13.40 0.34 -21.69
CA TYR A 106 -14.85 0.35 -21.86
C TYR A 106 -15.39 1.72 -22.29
N GLU A 107 -14.88 2.80 -21.72
CA GLU A 107 -15.25 4.18 -22.07
C GLU A 107 -14.85 4.59 -23.49
N LEU A 108 -13.70 4.09 -23.98
CA LEU A 108 -13.25 4.34 -25.35
C LEU A 108 -14.05 3.55 -26.41
N GLU A 109 -14.64 2.42 -26.01
CA GLU A 109 -15.46 1.56 -26.88
C GLU A 109 -16.94 1.98 -26.91
N ARG A 110 -17.34 2.98 -26.10
CA ARG A 110 -18.72 3.46 -25.96
C ARG A 110 -19.00 4.72 -26.77
#